data_AF-A0A0S2T9J4-F1
#
_entry.id   AF-A0A0S2T9J4-F1
#
_cell.length_a   1.000
_cell.length_b   1.000
_cell.length_c   1.000
_cell.angle_alpha   90.00
_cell.angle_beta   90.00
_cell.angle_gamma   90.00
#
_symmetry.space_group_name_H-M   'P 1'
#
loop_
_entity.id
_entity.type
_entity.pdbx_description
1 polymer ?
#
loop_
_entity_poly.entity_id
_entity_poly.type
_entity_poly.pdbx_seq_one_letter_code
_entity_poly.pdbx_strand_id
1 'polypeptide(L)'
;MFILYLDADLSDAGEWDPGTDYRKIDTGVGGVDAAENGLSSPTAVDTDADGYVDRVYAGDLHGNLWAFDLTDADDANWDVAYQESDGTPVPLFKAAAADDTPQPITAKPSVIRHPFQPRVSANGPNLMVYFGTGQYLTTDDLGDTATQSFYGVWDSGRIGSGDTPLSRAVLHQQSIMSGQALGEDVRTTSGTAVNYEEGQFGWYFDLGPDADSAGERVISNAVVLNDTVFFNTYIPSIVPCDSGGSSWFMFVDAASGGTPRAPVISINNDTVMDLVDLGSGDSPPSGLLLEGALSSPSLSLGAGNSGIGATLIHTQTGIENLATDLGAAMLGRRLSWRELRQE
;
A
#
# COMPACT_ATOMS: atom_id res chain seq x y z
N MET A 1 9.45 15.48 4.04
CA MET A 1 8.54 15.70 2.91
C MET A 1 8.71 17.13 2.39
N PHE A 2 8.67 17.33 1.08
CA PHE A 2 8.63 18.66 0.46
C PHE A 2 7.27 18.88 -0.19
N ILE A 3 6.69 20.07 0.00
CA ILE A 3 5.49 20.55 -0.68
C ILE A 3 5.91 21.78 -1.48
N LEU A 4 5.71 21.76 -2.80
CA LEU A 4 6.08 22.87 -3.68
C LEU A 4 4.83 23.67 -4.05
N TYR A 5 4.89 24.99 -3.92
CA TYR A 5 3.80 25.88 -4.32
C TYR A 5 3.90 26.22 -5.80
N LEU A 6 2.79 26.09 -6.51
CA LEU A 6 2.77 26.27 -7.97
C LEU A 6 2.77 27.75 -8.37
N ASP A 7 2.46 28.64 -7.44
CA ASP A 7 2.49 30.10 -7.54
C ASP A 7 3.77 30.72 -6.95
N ALA A 8 4.78 29.89 -6.63
CA ALA A 8 6.12 30.32 -6.27
C ALA A 8 6.64 31.40 -7.22
N ASP A 9 7.19 32.48 -6.65
CA ASP A 9 7.64 33.63 -7.43
C ASP A 9 9.02 33.37 -8.02
N LEU A 10 9.04 32.77 -9.21
CA LEU A 10 10.28 32.49 -9.95
C LEU A 10 11.02 33.75 -10.44
N SER A 11 10.56 34.96 -10.11
CA SER A 11 11.21 36.22 -10.51
C SER A 11 12.43 36.59 -9.65
N ASP A 12 12.64 35.88 -8.54
CA ASP A 12 13.77 36.00 -7.60
C ASP A 12 15.10 35.41 -8.10
N ALA A 13 15.23 35.23 -9.43
CA ALA A 13 16.37 34.57 -10.08
C ALA A 13 16.51 33.07 -9.79
N GLY A 14 15.44 32.40 -9.35
CA GLY A 14 15.41 30.95 -9.16
C GLY A 14 15.99 30.51 -7.83
N GLU A 15 16.02 31.42 -6.83
CA GLU A 15 16.12 31.02 -5.45
C GLU A 15 14.81 30.31 -5.05
N TRP A 16 14.87 29.46 -4.03
CA TRP A 16 13.69 28.76 -3.51
C TRP A 16 13.65 29.06 -2.03
N ASP A 17 12.66 29.84 -1.61
CA ASP A 17 12.53 30.32 -0.24
C ASP A 17 11.61 29.40 0.59
N PRO A 18 12.11 28.85 1.71
CA PRO A 18 11.28 28.07 2.62
C PRO A 18 10.12 28.91 3.19
N GLY A 19 8.91 28.35 3.15
CA GLY A 19 7.69 29.00 3.62
C GLY A 19 7.05 29.95 2.60
N THR A 20 7.71 30.22 1.46
CA THR A 20 7.16 31.04 0.37
C THR A 20 7.01 30.24 -0.91
N ASP A 21 8.03 29.47 -1.32
CA ASP A 21 7.98 28.65 -2.54
C ASP A 21 7.76 27.17 -2.22
N TYR A 22 8.18 26.75 -1.04
CA TYR A 22 8.01 25.38 -0.59
C TYR A 22 7.91 25.26 0.92
N ARG A 23 7.26 24.19 1.39
CA ARG A 23 7.35 23.71 2.77
C ARG A 23 8.18 22.45 2.84
N LYS A 24 9.04 22.36 3.86
CA LYS A 24 9.74 21.14 4.23
C LYS A 24 9.27 20.72 5.61
N ILE A 25 8.69 19.53 5.70
CA ILE A 25 8.37 18.88 6.98
C ILE A 25 9.41 17.78 7.19
N ASP A 26 10.18 17.88 8.27
CA ASP A 26 11.26 16.95 8.60
C ASP A 26 10.75 15.84 9.52
N THR A 27 11.15 14.60 9.26
CA THR A 27 10.78 13.46 10.11
C THR A 27 11.74 13.27 11.28
N GLY A 28 12.86 14.00 11.30
CA GLY A 28 13.89 13.87 12.33
C GLY A 28 14.70 12.56 12.23
N VAL A 29 14.47 11.74 11.20
CA VAL A 29 15.15 10.44 11.02
C VAL A 29 16.03 10.42 9.78
N GLY A 30 17.31 10.13 10.00
CA GLY A 30 18.38 10.16 8.99
C GLY A 30 19.11 11.50 8.99
N GLY A 31 20.32 11.52 8.42
CA GLY A 31 21.13 12.74 8.38
C GLY A 31 22.60 12.46 8.10
N VAL A 32 23.41 13.52 7.98
CA VAL A 32 24.85 13.42 7.66
C VAL A 32 25.68 12.67 8.69
N ASP A 33 25.22 12.65 9.95
CA ASP A 33 25.87 11.96 11.07
C ASP A 33 25.09 10.71 11.53
N ALA A 34 24.06 10.31 10.77
CA ALA A 34 23.21 9.15 11.05
C ALA A 34 23.19 8.20 9.84
N ALA A 35 22.55 7.03 9.98
CA ALA A 35 22.28 6.19 8.83
C ALA A 35 21.44 6.95 7.80
N GLU A 36 21.81 6.82 6.52
CA GLU A 36 21.10 7.46 5.41
C GLU A 36 19.65 6.98 5.37
N ASN A 37 18.73 7.92 5.17
CA ASN A 37 17.31 7.62 5.06
C ASN A 37 16.73 8.35 3.85
N GLY A 38 15.59 7.86 3.37
CA GLY A 38 14.88 8.43 2.24
C GLY A 38 13.40 8.15 2.37
N LEU A 39 12.59 9.21 2.26
CA LEU A 39 11.13 9.08 2.22
C LEU A 39 10.73 8.53 0.85
N SER A 40 9.92 7.48 0.84
CA SER A 40 9.33 6.88 -0.36
C SER A 40 8.22 7.77 -0.95
N SER A 41 7.65 7.33 -2.07
CA SER A 41 6.58 8.06 -2.74
C SER A 41 5.36 8.26 -1.82
N PRO A 42 4.87 9.50 -1.65
CA PRO A 42 3.76 9.79 -0.75
C PRO A 42 2.38 9.51 -1.38
N THR A 43 1.39 9.29 -0.51
CA THR A 43 -0.04 9.25 -0.84
C THR A 43 -0.78 10.37 -0.13
N ALA A 44 -1.31 11.30 -0.91
CA ALA A 44 -2.16 12.39 -0.45
C ALA A 44 -3.63 11.93 -0.40
N VAL A 45 -4.34 12.35 0.65
CA VAL A 45 -5.73 12.00 0.92
C VAL A 45 -6.49 13.25 1.32
N ASP A 46 -7.58 13.50 0.61
CA ASP A 46 -8.64 14.44 0.98
C ASP A 46 -9.68 13.66 1.82
N THR A 47 -9.80 14.00 3.10
CA THR A 47 -10.59 13.25 4.07
C THR A 47 -12.03 13.77 4.21
N ASP A 48 -12.32 14.99 3.76
CA ASP A 48 -13.64 15.62 3.84
C ASP A 48 -14.28 15.99 2.49
N ALA A 49 -13.56 15.75 1.39
CA ALA A 49 -13.95 15.96 0.01
C ALA A 49 -14.14 17.44 -0.39
N ASP A 50 -13.40 18.35 0.23
CA ASP A 50 -13.40 19.77 -0.12
C ASP A 50 -12.45 20.13 -1.29
N GLY A 51 -11.63 19.16 -1.75
CA GLY A 51 -10.69 19.30 -2.84
C GLY A 51 -9.26 19.65 -2.40
N TYR A 52 -9.00 19.76 -1.10
CA TYR A 52 -7.67 19.97 -0.52
C TYR A 52 -7.13 18.69 0.12
N VAL A 53 -5.80 18.61 0.26
CA VAL A 53 -5.15 17.44 0.86
C VAL A 53 -5.09 17.65 2.36
N ASP A 54 -5.66 16.71 3.12
CA ASP A 54 -5.71 16.74 4.58
C ASP A 54 -4.64 15.86 5.23
N ARG A 55 -4.36 14.72 4.60
CA ARG A 55 -3.47 13.69 5.13
C ARG A 55 -2.51 13.23 4.06
N VAL A 56 -1.25 13.05 4.44
CA VAL A 56 -0.24 12.43 3.55
C VAL A 56 0.41 11.26 4.25
N TYR A 57 0.60 10.14 3.56
CA TYR A 57 1.29 8.96 4.06
C TYR A 57 2.51 8.62 3.21
N ALA A 58 3.62 8.30 3.85
CA ALA A 58 4.82 7.85 3.15
C ALA A 58 5.67 6.94 4.03
N GLY A 59 6.21 5.87 3.46
CA GLY A 59 7.21 5.03 4.12
C GLY A 59 8.62 5.59 4.01
N ASP A 60 9.59 5.03 4.74
CA ASP A 60 11.01 5.33 4.56
C ASP A 60 11.90 4.07 4.58
N LEU A 61 13.21 4.25 4.32
CA LEU A 61 14.18 3.15 4.28
C LEU A 61 14.44 2.52 5.65
N HIS A 62 14.07 3.21 6.73
CA HIS A 62 14.17 2.69 8.11
C HIS A 62 12.88 1.98 8.57
N GLY A 63 11.93 1.74 7.66
CA GLY A 63 10.68 1.04 7.94
C GLY A 63 9.65 1.86 8.71
N ASN A 64 9.78 3.18 8.72
CA ASN A 64 8.79 4.05 9.33
C ASN A 64 7.70 4.39 8.31
N LEU A 65 6.43 4.17 8.66
CA LEU A 65 5.29 4.73 7.96
C LEU A 65 4.90 6.05 8.64
N TRP A 66 5.17 7.15 7.96
CA TRP A 66 4.83 8.49 8.40
C TRP A 66 3.42 8.89 7.97
N ALA A 67 2.74 9.63 8.83
CA ALA A 67 1.52 10.36 8.52
C ALA A 67 1.79 11.84 8.74
N PHE A 68 1.33 12.70 7.82
CA PHE A 68 1.45 14.14 7.90
C PHE A 68 0.04 14.76 7.92
N ASP A 69 -0.14 15.79 8.75
CA ASP A 69 -1.40 16.51 8.92
C ASP A 69 -1.32 17.87 8.22
N LEU A 70 -2.20 18.05 7.22
CA LEU A 70 -2.31 19.25 6.39
C LEU A 70 -3.69 19.91 6.55
N THR A 71 -4.44 19.54 7.59
CA THR A 71 -5.82 20.03 7.80
C THR A 71 -5.92 21.48 8.28
N ASP A 72 -4.82 22.05 8.80
CA ASP A 72 -4.81 23.45 9.25
C ASP A 72 -4.87 24.40 8.05
N ALA A 73 -5.64 25.49 8.18
CA ALA A 73 -5.78 26.48 7.13
C ALA A 73 -4.51 27.34 6.93
N ASP A 74 -3.66 27.41 7.96
CA ASP A 74 -2.34 28.01 7.90
C ASP A 74 -1.30 26.90 7.68
N ASP A 75 -0.67 26.94 6.50
CA ASP A 75 0.33 25.96 6.09
C ASP A 75 1.59 25.94 6.97
N ALA A 76 1.79 26.95 7.81
CA ALA A 76 2.84 26.99 8.82
C ALA A 76 2.62 25.96 9.94
N ASN A 77 1.38 25.49 10.11
CA ASN A 77 1.00 24.50 11.11
C ASN A 77 0.97 23.07 10.55
N TRP A 78 1.26 22.88 9.27
CA TRP A 78 1.37 21.54 8.70
C TRP A 78 2.62 20.83 9.20
N ASP A 79 2.45 19.60 9.70
CA ASP A 79 3.53 18.85 10.35
C ASP A 79 3.31 17.33 10.25
N VAL A 80 4.22 16.55 10.82
CA VAL A 80 3.99 15.13 11.12
C VAL A 80 2.79 15.01 12.07
N ALA A 81 1.84 14.15 11.71
CA ALA A 81 0.55 14.05 12.41
C ALA A 81 0.67 13.54 13.86
N TYR A 82 1.79 12.91 14.19
CA TYR A 82 2.05 12.28 15.48
C TYR A 82 3.40 12.74 16.01
N GLN A 83 3.41 13.15 17.28
CA GLN A 83 4.58 13.72 17.95
C GLN A 83 4.59 13.29 19.41
N GLU A 84 5.78 13.20 19.99
CA GLU A 84 5.93 13.17 21.44
C GLU A 84 5.54 14.52 22.06
N SER A 85 5.36 14.54 23.38
CA SER A 85 5.05 15.77 24.13
C SER A 85 6.04 16.93 23.96
N ASP A 86 7.27 16.68 23.48
CA ASP A 86 8.29 17.69 23.20
C ASP A 86 8.35 18.14 21.73
N GLY A 87 7.44 17.63 20.88
CA GLY A 87 7.38 17.92 19.45
C GLY A 87 8.23 17.00 18.58
N THR A 88 8.92 16.01 19.16
CA THR A 88 9.68 15.03 18.37
C THR A 88 8.73 14.23 17.46
N PRO A 89 8.96 14.19 16.13
CA PRO A 89 8.11 13.45 15.21
C PRO A 89 8.09 11.94 15.49
N VAL A 90 6.90 11.36 15.43
CA VAL A 90 6.67 9.92 15.63
C VAL A 90 5.98 9.35 14.39
N PRO A 91 6.46 8.24 13.80
CA PRO A 91 5.74 7.60 12.72
C PRO A 91 4.45 6.94 13.21
N LEU A 92 3.45 6.86 12.35
CA LEU A 92 2.21 6.11 12.64
C LEU A 92 2.54 4.65 12.98
N PHE A 93 3.44 4.04 12.21
CA PHE A 93 3.81 2.64 12.36
C PHE A 93 5.29 2.42 12.09
N LYS A 94 5.90 1.48 12.81
CA LYS A 94 7.26 1.00 12.56
C LYS A 94 7.24 -0.45 12.09
N ALA A 95 7.56 -0.65 10.82
CA ALA A 95 7.72 -1.96 10.19
C ALA A 95 9.09 -2.54 10.55
N ALA A 96 9.05 -3.70 11.17
CA ALA A 96 10.22 -4.47 11.54
C ALA A 96 9.84 -5.95 11.52
N ALA A 97 10.79 -6.83 11.21
CA ALA A 97 10.65 -8.29 11.29
C ALA A 97 10.43 -8.76 12.74
N ALA A 98 10.19 -10.05 12.93
CA ALA A 98 9.93 -10.63 14.27
C ALA A 98 11.14 -10.51 15.22
N ASP A 99 12.34 -10.28 14.69
CA ASP A 99 13.58 -10.03 15.43
C ASP A 99 13.91 -8.54 15.58
N ASP A 100 12.92 -7.66 15.35
CA ASP A 100 13.02 -6.20 15.39
C ASP A 100 13.93 -5.59 14.30
N THR A 101 14.36 -6.37 13.29
CA THR A 101 15.09 -5.83 12.13
C THR A 101 14.17 -4.90 11.33
N PRO A 102 14.51 -3.62 11.14
CA PRO A 102 13.69 -2.68 10.36
C PRO A 102 13.50 -3.16 8.92
N GLN A 103 12.30 -2.97 8.38
CA GLN A 103 11.95 -3.40 7.03
C GLN A 103 11.70 -2.17 6.14
N PRO A 104 12.55 -1.86 5.15
CA PRO A 104 12.41 -0.68 4.31
C PRO A 104 11.05 -0.61 3.62
N ILE A 105 10.46 0.58 3.51
CA ILE A 105 9.21 0.80 2.76
C ILE A 105 9.54 1.67 1.55
N THR A 106 9.60 1.06 0.36
CA THR A 106 9.93 1.75 -0.89
C THR A 106 8.73 1.99 -1.80
N ALA A 107 7.71 1.14 -1.71
CA ALA A 107 6.46 1.29 -2.45
C ALA A 107 5.58 2.38 -1.82
N LYS A 108 4.85 3.11 -2.68
CA LYS A 108 3.84 4.09 -2.24
C LYS A 108 2.71 3.38 -1.49
N PRO A 109 2.32 3.83 -0.29
CA PRO A 109 1.17 3.28 0.43
C PRO A 109 -0.14 3.47 -0.33
N SER A 110 -1.07 2.52 -0.25
CA SER A 110 -2.45 2.71 -0.73
C SER A 110 -3.36 3.02 0.45
N VAL A 111 -4.24 4.02 0.31
CA VAL A 111 -5.08 4.49 1.42
C VAL A 111 -6.54 4.50 1.01
N ILE A 112 -7.40 3.93 1.85
CA ILE A 112 -8.86 4.06 1.73
C ILE A 112 -9.46 4.44 3.09
N ARG A 113 -10.72 4.84 3.10
CA ARG A 113 -11.49 4.89 4.35
C ARG A 113 -11.56 3.50 4.96
N HIS A 114 -11.50 3.42 6.29
CA HIS A 114 -11.58 2.12 6.95
C HIS A 114 -12.90 1.41 6.55
N PRO A 115 -12.84 0.21 5.95
CA PRO A 115 -14.02 -0.39 5.32
C PRO A 115 -15.10 -0.84 6.31
N PHE A 116 -14.72 -1.18 7.55
CA PHE A 116 -15.65 -1.75 8.55
C PHE A 116 -15.78 -0.97 9.86
N GLN A 117 -15.09 0.18 10.02
CA GLN A 117 -15.16 0.98 11.25
C GLN A 117 -16.00 2.21 10.98
N PRO A 118 -17.07 2.45 11.75
CA PRO A 118 -17.93 3.62 11.54
C PRO A 118 -17.11 4.89 11.78
N ARG A 119 -17.34 5.90 10.95
CA ARG A 119 -16.73 7.22 11.16
C ARG A 119 -17.38 7.88 12.36
N VAL A 120 -16.61 8.06 13.42
CA VAL A 120 -17.00 8.82 14.61
C VAL A 120 -15.90 9.83 14.93
N SER A 121 -16.21 10.88 15.68
CA SER A 121 -15.20 11.90 16.03
C SER A 121 -14.00 11.31 16.79
N ALA A 122 -14.21 10.20 17.51
CA ALA A 122 -13.20 9.58 18.35
C ALA A 122 -12.15 8.74 17.59
N ASN A 123 -12.35 8.49 16.29
CA ASN A 123 -11.45 7.68 15.45
C ASN A 123 -10.98 8.37 14.15
N GLY A 124 -11.07 9.70 14.07
CA GLY A 124 -10.57 10.46 12.92
C GLY A 124 -9.04 10.36 12.83
N PRO A 125 -8.45 10.09 11.64
CA PRO A 125 -9.03 10.25 10.31
C PRO A 125 -9.83 9.02 9.79
N ASN A 126 -9.74 7.88 10.48
CA ASN A 126 -10.41 6.61 10.16
C ASN A 126 -10.03 6.07 8.77
N LEU A 127 -8.73 5.93 8.53
CA LEU A 127 -8.15 5.49 7.26
C LEU A 127 -7.41 4.16 7.41
N MET A 128 -7.55 3.27 6.44
CA MET A 128 -6.69 2.09 6.32
C MET A 128 -5.57 2.36 5.33
N VAL A 129 -4.33 2.10 5.76
CA VAL A 129 -3.11 2.30 5.00
C VAL A 129 -2.48 0.94 4.71
N TYR A 130 -2.40 0.59 3.43
CA TYR A 130 -1.82 -0.66 2.94
C TYR A 130 -0.46 -0.42 2.32
N PHE A 131 0.54 -1.18 2.72
CA PHE A 131 1.89 -1.06 2.21
C PHE A 131 2.63 -2.37 2.42
N GLY A 132 3.57 -2.66 1.54
CA GLY A 132 4.50 -3.75 1.74
C GLY A 132 5.91 -3.24 1.93
N THR A 133 6.74 -4.07 2.55
CA THR A 133 8.13 -3.77 2.80
C THR A 133 9.03 -4.46 1.78
N GLY A 134 10.21 -3.89 1.57
CA GLY A 134 11.15 -4.32 0.56
C GLY A 134 11.96 -3.16 0.00
N GLN A 135 13.18 -3.48 -0.39
CA GLN A 135 14.04 -2.61 -1.19
C GLN A 135 14.55 -3.37 -2.41
N TYR A 136 14.65 -2.65 -3.54
CA TYR A 136 15.25 -3.13 -4.79
C TYR A 136 15.82 -1.95 -5.57
N LEU A 137 16.75 -1.24 -4.94
CA LEU A 137 17.40 -0.02 -5.39
C LEU A 137 18.92 -0.18 -5.56
N THR A 138 19.52 -1.17 -4.90
CA THR A 138 20.96 -1.44 -4.89
C THR A 138 21.24 -2.86 -5.40
N THR A 139 22.51 -3.15 -5.73
CA THR A 139 22.93 -4.50 -6.13
C THR A 139 22.86 -5.50 -4.99
N ASP A 140 23.01 -5.05 -3.75
CA ASP A 140 23.04 -5.92 -2.57
C ASP A 140 21.63 -6.47 -2.28
N ASP A 141 20.59 -5.73 -2.68
CA ASP A 141 19.19 -6.13 -2.51
C ASP A 141 18.86 -7.43 -3.25
N LEU A 142 19.57 -7.77 -4.34
CA LEU A 142 19.36 -8.99 -5.13
C LEU A 142 19.56 -10.27 -4.31
N GLY A 143 20.50 -10.26 -3.38
CA GLY A 143 20.86 -11.42 -2.55
C GLY A 143 20.32 -11.35 -1.13
N ASP A 144 19.62 -10.27 -0.77
CA ASP A 144 19.03 -10.14 0.56
C ASP A 144 17.83 -11.07 0.70
N THR A 145 17.88 -11.98 1.68
CA THR A 145 16.80 -12.92 1.98
C THR A 145 16.05 -12.60 3.26
N ALA A 146 16.25 -11.41 3.83
CA ALA A 146 15.54 -10.98 5.03
C ALA A 146 14.02 -11.00 4.81
N THR A 147 13.28 -11.50 5.81
CA THR A 147 11.83 -11.56 5.77
C THR A 147 11.25 -10.15 5.63
N GLN A 148 10.44 -9.96 4.60
CA GLN A 148 9.61 -8.76 4.42
C GLN A 148 8.15 -9.08 4.78
N SER A 149 7.31 -8.06 4.84
CA SER A 149 5.92 -8.21 5.27
C SER A 149 5.02 -7.28 4.46
N PHE A 150 3.73 -7.63 4.39
CA PHE A 150 2.69 -6.71 3.92
C PHE A 150 1.78 -6.36 5.08
N TYR A 151 1.38 -5.09 5.15
CA TYR A 151 0.65 -4.51 6.26
C TYR A 151 -0.63 -3.83 5.79
N GLY A 152 -1.69 -3.99 6.56
CA GLY A 152 -2.83 -3.08 6.60
C GLY A 152 -2.86 -2.44 7.99
N VAL A 153 -2.62 -1.13 8.07
CA VAL A 153 -2.58 -0.37 9.34
C VAL A 153 -3.71 0.64 9.39
N TRP A 154 -4.45 0.64 10.50
CA TRP A 154 -5.53 1.58 10.77
C TRP A 154 -4.99 2.85 11.41
N ASP A 155 -5.08 3.95 10.68
CA ASP A 155 -4.97 5.28 11.23
C ASP A 155 -6.31 5.71 11.84
N SER A 156 -6.42 5.54 13.16
CA SER A 156 -7.57 5.96 13.97
C SER A 156 -7.38 7.32 14.65
N GLY A 157 -6.32 8.05 14.31
CA GLY A 157 -5.92 9.28 15.02
C GLY A 157 -5.13 9.02 16.29
N ARG A 158 -4.66 7.78 16.49
CA ARG A 158 -3.99 7.34 17.71
C ARG A 158 -2.82 6.44 17.36
N ILE A 159 -1.77 6.55 18.17
CA ILE A 159 -0.62 5.66 18.19
C ILE A 159 -0.58 4.87 19.52
N GLY A 160 0.50 4.13 19.74
CA GLY A 160 0.71 3.34 20.95
C GLY A 160 0.80 4.21 22.22
N SER A 161 0.67 3.56 23.38
CA SER A 161 0.75 4.25 24.67
C SER A 161 2.10 4.95 24.86
N GLY A 162 2.07 6.17 25.40
CA GLY A 162 3.29 6.97 25.62
C GLY A 162 3.90 7.49 24.32
N ASP A 163 3.05 7.87 23.37
CA ASP A 163 3.44 8.42 22.07
C ASP A 163 4.40 7.51 21.29
N THR A 164 4.21 6.20 21.41
CA THR A 164 5.03 5.20 20.70
C THR A 164 4.40 4.83 19.36
N PRO A 165 5.20 4.61 18.29
CA PRO A 165 4.66 4.12 17.02
C PRO A 165 3.87 2.83 17.19
N LEU A 166 2.85 2.62 16.36
CA LEU A 166 2.24 1.29 16.23
C LEU A 166 3.29 0.30 15.70
N SER A 167 3.14 -0.97 16.06
CA SER A 167 4.03 -2.05 15.61
C SER A 167 3.23 -3.32 15.34
N ARG A 168 3.88 -4.37 14.81
CA ARG A 168 3.22 -5.66 14.55
C ARG A 168 2.54 -6.27 15.79
N ALA A 169 2.91 -5.86 17.01
CA ALA A 169 2.32 -6.35 18.25
C ALA A 169 0.84 -5.98 18.44
N VAL A 170 0.37 -4.90 17.81
CA VAL A 170 -1.04 -4.46 17.85
C VAL A 170 -1.80 -4.82 16.58
N LEU A 171 -1.17 -5.57 15.67
CA LEU A 171 -1.80 -6.07 14.46
C LEU A 171 -2.14 -7.55 14.60
N HIS A 172 -3.13 -8.00 13.83
CA HIS A 172 -3.42 -9.42 13.71
C HIS A 172 -2.52 -10.06 12.65
N GLN A 173 -1.80 -11.12 12.99
CA GLN A 173 -1.00 -11.87 12.03
C GLN A 173 -1.88 -12.85 11.25
N GLN A 174 -1.80 -12.78 9.92
CA GLN A 174 -2.25 -13.81 9.00
C GLN A 174 -1.07 -14.67 8.52
N SER A 175 -1.36 -15.87 8.04
CA SER A 175 -0.40 -16.76 7.39
C SER A 175 -0.70 -16.91 5.91
N ILE A 176 0.35 -17.12 5.10
CA ILE A 176 0.25 -17.48 3.69
C ILE A 176 0.47 -18.99 3.55
N MET A 177 -0.32 -19.65 2.72
CA MET A 177 -0.18 -21.07 2.39
C MET A 177 -0.08 -21.24 0.88
N SER A 178 1.00 -21.86 0.41
CA SER A 178 1.19 -22.22 -1.00
C SER A 178 0.41 -23.50 -1.35
N GLY A 179 -0.14 -23.57 -2.56
CA GLY A 179 -0.91 -24.71 -3.04
C GLY A 179 -1.09 -24.70 -4.55
N GLN A 180 -1.94 -25.60 -5.06
CA GLN A 180 -2.26 -25.67 -6.49
C GLN A 180 -3.77 -25.70 -6.71
N ALA A 181 -4.24 -24.98 -7.72
CA ALA A 181 -5.63 -24.98 -8.15
C ALA A 181 -5.69 -24.92 -9.68
N LEU A 182 -6.43 -25.84 -10.29
CA LEU A 182 -6.63 -25.91 -11.75
C LEU A 182 -5.33 -25.98 -12.59
N GLY A 183 -4.21 -26.42 -12.00
CA GLY A 183 -2.92 -26.50 -12.66
C GLY A 183 -2.04 -25.27 -12.50
N GLU A 184 -2.52 -24.25 -11.79
CA GLU A 184 -1.78 -23.04 -11.43
C GLU A 184 -1.26 -23.12 -9.99
N ASP A 185 -0.09 -22.53 -9.74
CA ASP A 185 0.43 -22.31 -8.39
C ASP A 185 -0.30 -21.11 -7.75
N VAL A 186 -0.97 -21.38 -6.64
CA VAL A 186 -1.80 -20.42 -5.93
C VAL A 186 -1.35 -20.26 -4.49
N ARG A 187 -1.71 -19.13 -3.90
CA ARG A 187 -1.63 -18.91 -2.45
C ARG A 187 -3.00 -18.68 -1.86
N THR A 188 -3.16 -19.02 -0.58
CA THR A 188 -4.28 -18.57 0.25
C THR A 188 -3.73 -17.87 1.49
N THR A 189 -4.50 -16.94 2.05
CA THR A 189 -4.17 -16.34 3.36
C THR A 189 -5.18 -16.75 4.42
N SER A 190 -4.75 -16.85 5.68
CA SER A 190 -5.68 -17.19 6.77
C SER A 190 -6.83 -16.17 6.86
N GLY A 191 -8.06 -16.65 7.02
CA GLY A 191 -9.26 -15.81 7.06
C GLY A 191 -9.69 -15.39 8.46
N THR A 192 -8.75 -15.26 9.40
CA THR A 192 -9.09 -14.98 10.80
C THR A 192 -9.51 -13.51 10.93
N ALA A 193 -10.59 -13.24 11.67
CA ALA A 193 -11.12 -11.89 11.81
C ALA A 193 -10.21 -10.98 12.64
N VAL A 194 -10.09 -9.72 12.22
CA VAL A 194 -9.41 -8.66 12.97
C VAL A 194 -10.41 -7.99 13.91
N ASN A 195 -10.10 -7.99 15.20
CA ASN A 195 -10.89 -7.40 16.27
C ASN A 195 -10.46 -5.95 16.57
N TYR A 196 -10.89 -5.05 15.71
CA TYR A 196 -10.66 -3.61 15.85
C TYR A 196 -11.30 -3.02 17.13
N GLU A 197 -12.39 -3.61 17.63
CA GLU A 197 -13.06 -3.16 18.85
C GLU A 197 -12.26 -3.49 20.12
N GLU A 198 -11.42 -4.53 20.07
CA GLU A 198 -10.53 -4.93 21.16
C GLU A 198 -9.11 -4.36 21.01
N GLY A 199 -8.95 -3.31 20.20
CA GLY A 199 -7.71 -2.55 20.11
C GLY A 199 -6.68 -3.13 19.14
N GLN A 200 -7.08 -3.97 18.19
CA GLN A 200 -6.23 -4.27 17.03
C GLN A 200 -6.27 -3.11 16.04
N PHE A 201 -5.10 -2.73 15.52
CA PHE A 201 -4.92 -1.61 14.60
C PHE A 201 -4.72 -2.09 13.15
N GLY A 202 -5.22 -3.29 12.82
CA GLY A 202 -5.12 -3.85 11.48
C GLY A 202 -4.50 -5.24 11.47
N TRP A 203 -3.78 -5.55 10.41
CA TRP A 203 -3.30 -6.89 10.11
C TRP A 203 -1.99 -6.88 9.33
N TYR A 204 -1.29 -8.01 9.35
CA TYR A 204 -0.11 -8.23 8.53
C TYR A 204 0.06 -9.71 8.18
N PHE A 205 0.88 -9.99 7.19
CA PHE A 205 1.50 -11.30 7.02
C PHE A 205 2.95 -11.14 6.61
N ASP A 206 3.78 -12.08 7.06
CA ASP A 206 5.17 -12.18 6.63
C ASP A 206 5.22 -12.87 5.25
N LEU A 207 6.03 -12.32 4.35
CA LEU A 207 6.26 -12.83 3.00
C LEU A 207 7.33 -13.93 3.02
N GLY A 208 7.35 -14.77 1.99
CA GLY A 208 8.25 -15.92 1.92
C GLY A 208 7.81 -17.07 2.84
N PRO A 209 6.61 -17.65 2.65
CA PRO A 209 6.08 -18.71 3.52
C PRO A 209 6.89 -20.01 3.47
N ASP A 210 7.74 -20.18 2.45
CA ASP A 210 8.56 -21.36 2.20
C ASP A 210 9.99 -20.96 1.78
N ALA A 211 10.89 -21.94 1.78
CA ALA A 211 12.32 -21.71 1.52
C ALA A 211 12.60 -21.22 0.09
N ASP A 212 11.72 -21.56 -0.86
CA ASP A 212 11.84 -21.16 -2.27
C ASP A 212 11.39 -19.70 -2.49
N SER A 213 10.70 -19.11 -1.51
CA SER A 213 10.24 -17.71 -1.53
C SER A 213 11.04 -16.81 -0.59
N ALA A 214 12.25 -17.21 -0.18
CA ALA A 214 13.09 -16.39 0.71
C ALA A 214 13.46 -15.04 0.06
N GLY A 215 13.39 -13.95 0.82
CA GLY A 215 13.63 -12.60 0.28
C GLY A 215 12.50 -12.03 -0.57
N GLU A 216 11.33 -12.68 -0.59
CA GLU A 216 10.10 -12.12 -1.16
C GLU A 216 9.80 -10.76 -0.56
N ARG A 217 9.48 -9.76 -1.40
CA ARG A 217 9.29 -8.37 -0.99
C ARG A 217 8.29 -7.63 -1.85
N VAL A 218 7.87 -6.45 -1.41
CA VAL A 218 6.95 -5.58 -2.15
C VAL A 218 7.69 -4.30 -2.54
N ILE A 219 7.85 -4.09 -3.84
CA ILE A 219 8.54 -2.93 -4.43
C ILE A 219 7.62 -2.11 -5.35
N SER A 220 6.34 -2.47 -5.38
CA SER A 220 5.33 -1.83 -6.22
C SER A 220 4.07 -1.53 -5.40
N ASN A 221 3.37 -0.48 -5.79
CA ASN A 221 2.22 0.03 -5.05
C ASN A 221 1.04 -0.94 -5.12
N ALA A 222 0.31 -1.08 -4.01
CA ALA A 222 -0.97 -1.79 -3.98
C ALA A 222 -2.09 -0.94 -4.60
N VAL A 223 -3.16 -1.60 -5.03
CA VAL A 223 -4.42 -0.98 -5.46
C VAL A 223 -5.56 -1.59 -4.67
N VAL A 224 -6.44 -0.76 -4.14
CA VAL A 224 -7.65 -1.24 -3.46
C VAL A 224 -8.85 -1.03 -4.36
N LEU A 225 -9.64 -2.08 -4.55
CA LEU A 225 -10.88 -2.04 -5.31
C LEU A 225 -11.96 -2.82 -4.54
N ASN A 226 -13.06 -2.15 -4.22
CA ASN A 226 -14.08 -2.65 -3.30
C ASN A 226 -13.45 -3.08 -1.95
N ASP A 227 -13.68 -4.32 -1.54
CA ASP A 227 -13.17 -4.88 -0.29
C ASP A 227 -11.88 -5.70 -0.50
N THR A 228 -11.16 -5.49 -1.60
CA THR A 228 -9.97 -6.28 -1.95
C THR A 228 -8.76 -5.41 -2.22
N VAL A 229 -7.63 -5.78 -1.63
CA VAL A 229 -6.31 -5.18 -1.84
C VAL A 229 -5.54 -6.05 -2.81
N PHE A 230 -5.21 -5.49 -3.97
CA PHE A 230 -4.40 -6.12 -5.02
C PHE A 230 -2.98 -5.58 -4.96
N PHE A 231 -1.99 -6.46 -4.92
CA PHE A 231 -0.59 -6.05 -4.86
C PHE A 231 0.33 -7.13 -5.44
N ASN A 232 1.49 -6.70 -5.92
CA ASN A 232 2.51 -7.62 -6.42
C ASN A 232 3.65 -7.74 -5.42
N THR A 233 4.06 -8.97 -5.13
CA THR A 233 5.33 -9.27 -4.48
C THR A 233 6.35 -9.71 -5.51
N TYR A 234 7.62 -9.69 -5.16
CA TYR A 234 8.73 -10.06 -6.02
C TYR A 234 9.78 -10.82 -5.21
N ILE A 235 10.25 -11.93 -5.78
CA ILE A 235 11.29 -12.80 -5.27
C ILE A 235 12.47 -12.65 -6.23
N PRO A 236 13.47 -11.82 -5.91
CA PRO A 236 14.63 -11.65 -6.77
C PRO A 236 15.41 -12.96 -6.95
N SER A 237 15.92 -13.21 -8.16
CA SER A 237 16.89 -14.28 -8.41
C SER A 237 18.26 -13.70 -8.78
N ILE A 238 19.31 -14.22 -8.15
CA ILE A 238 20.70 -13.96 -8.51
C ILE A 238 21.20 -14.89 -9.63
N VAL A 239 20.40 -15.89 -10.01
CA VAL A 239 20.78 -16.89 -11.01
C VAL A 239 20.63 -16.29 -12.40
N PRO A 240 21.71 -16.26 -13.21
CA PRO A 240 21.59 -15.87 -14.60
C PRO A 240 20.59 -16.79 -15.32
N CYS A 241 19.66 -16.18 -16.05
CA CYS A 241 18.57 -16.81 -16.84
C CYS A 241 17.20 -16.97 -16.16
N ASP A 242 17.04 -16.66 -14.87
CA ASP A 242 15.73 -16.74 -14.18
C ASP A 242 14.80 -15.54 -14.46
N SER A 243 14.94 -14.87 -15.60
CA SER A 243 14.18 -13.63 -15.93
C SER A 243 14.22 -12.54 -14.85
N GLY A 244 15.23 -12.58 -13.97
CA GLY A 244 15.38 -11.69 -12.81
C GLY A 244 14.68 -12.18 -11.54
N GLY A 245 13.84 -13.22 -11.57
CA GLY A 245 13.09 -13.72 -10.42
C GLY A 245 11.64 -14.03 -10.76
N SER A 246 10.83 -14.24 -9.73
CA SER A 246 9.40 -14.51 -9.86
C SER A 246 8.59 -13.56 -8.99
N SER A 247 7.29 -13.49 -9.21
CA SER A 247 6.40 -12.60 -8.48
C SER A 247 5.10 -13.30 -8.13
N TRP A 248 4.48 -12.88 -7.03
CA TRP A 248 3.10 -13.24 -6.75
C TRP A 248 2.20 -12.06 -6.98
N PHE A 249 1.16 -12.26 -7.78
CA PHE A 249 0.05 -11.33 -7.83
C PHE A 249 -0.95 -11.71 -6.74
N MET A 250 -0.97 -10.93 -5.66
CA MET A 250 -1.70 -11.20 -4.43
C MET A 250 -2.98 -10.35 -4.37
N PHE A 251 -4.01 -10.91 -3.76
CA PHE A 251 -5.31 -10.29 -3.58
C PHE A 251 -5.97 -10.78 -2.29
N VAL A 252 -6.17 -9.86 -1.35
CA VAL A 252 -6.63 -10.18 0.00
C VAL A 252 -7.77 -9.27 0.42
N ASP A 253 -8.57 -9.74 1.37
CA ASP A 253 -9.63 -8.93 2.00
C ASP A 253 -9.04 -7.70 2.69
N ALA A 254 -9.58 -6.53 2.38
CA ALA A 254 -9.07 -5.26 2.89
C ALA A 254 -9.21 -5.11 4.41
N ALA A 255 -10.23 -5.73 5.01
CA ALA A 255 -10.47 -5.66 6.45
C ALA A 255 -9.44 -6.46 7.24
N SER A 256 -9.04 -7.61 6.70
CA SER A 256 -8.42 -8.66 7.50
C SER A 256 -7.10 -9.17 6.95
N GLY A 257 -6.79 -8.92 5.67
CA GLY A 257 -5.67 -9.53 4.98
C GLY A 257 -5.89 -11.02 4.67
N GLY A 258 -7.09 -11.52 4.97
CA GLY A 258 -7.46 -12.90 4.75
C GLY A 258 -7.91 -13.18 3.32
N THR A 259 -8.16 -14.47 3.07
CA THR A 259 -8.67 -14.91 1.78
C THR A 259 -10.00 -14.21 1.47
N PRO A 260 -10.19 -13.65 0.27
CA PRO A 260 -11.46 -13.06 -0.13
C PRO A 260 -12.64 -14.03 0.03
N ARG A 261 -13.86 -13.52 0.24
CA ARG A 261 -15.04 -14.38 0.50
C ARG A 261 -15.57 -15.09 -0.75
N ALA A 262 -15.15 -14.64 -1.92
CA ALA A 262 -15.50 -15.19 -3.23
C ALA A 262 -14.30 -14.97 -4.17
N PRO A 263 -14.22 -15.72 -5.28
CA PRO A 263 -13.22 -15.47 -6.32
C PRO A 263 -13.27 -14.02 -6.80
N VAL A 264 -12.11 -13.36 -6.79
CA VAL A 264 -11.95 -11.97 -7.25
C VAL A 264 -11.21 -11.88 -8.59
N ILE A 265 -10.73 -13.01 -9.09
CA ILE A 265 -10.14 -13.17 -10.41
C ILE A 265 -10.55 -14.53 -11.00
N SER A 266 -10.56 -14.64 -12.33
CA SER A 266 -10.66 -15.93 -13.02
C SER A 266 -9.27 -16.55 -13.12
N ILE A 267 -9.13 -17.80 -12.68
CA ILE A 267 -7.86 -18.56 -12.70
C ILE A 267 -7.86 -19.67 -13.75
N ASN A 268 -9.01 -19.96 -14.34
CA ASN A 268 -9.16 -20.95 -15.42
C ASN A 268 -9.07 -20.33 -16.82
N ASN A 269 -8.78 -19.02 -16.89
CA ASN A 269 -8.66 -18.22 -18.12
C ASN A 269 -9.94 -18.21 -18.99
N ASP A 270 -11.10 -18.31 -18.36
CA ASP A 270 -12.36 -17.93 -18.98
C ASP A 270 -12.67 -16.44 -18.71
N THR A 271 -13.85 -15.99 -19.15
CA THR A 271 -14.29 -14.59 -18.96
C THR A 271 -15.24 -14.43 -17.75
N VAL A 272 -15.35 -15.44 -16.88
CA VAL A 272 -16.38 -15.51 -15.84
C VAL A 272 -15.74 -15.83 -14.50
N MET A 273 -15.92 -14.97 -13.51
CA MET A 273 -15.56 -15.32 -12.13
C MET A 273 -16.67 -16.15 -11.51
N ASP A 274 -16.40 -17.43 -11.22
CA ASP A 274 -17.39 -18.31 -10.61
C ASP A 274 -16.78 -19.34 -9.64
N LEU A 275 -17.60 -20.26 -9.16
CA LEU A 275 -17.16 -21.26 -8.18
C LEU A 275 -16.10 -22.23 -8.72
N VAL A 276 -15.90 -22.32 -10.03
CA VAL A 276 -14.81 -23.11 -10.63
C VAL A 276 -13.46 -22.51 -10.26
N ASP A 277 -13.37 -21.18 -10.10
CA ASP A 277 -12.15 -20.47 -9.70
C ASP A 277 -11.71 -20.72 -8.24
N LEU A 278 -12.51 -21.46 -7.46
CA LEU A 278 -12.09 -22.00 -6.16
C LEU A 278 -11.09 -23.16 -6.30
N GLY A 279 -11.00 -23.78 -7.48
CA GLY A 279 -10.28 -25.03 -7.67
C GLY A 279 -10.92 -26.19 -6.90
N SER A 280 -10.09 -27.06 -6.30
CA SER A 280 -10.56 -28.20 -5.49
C SER A 280 -10.69 -27.90 -3.99
N GLY A 281 -10.54 -26.63 -3.58
CA GLY A 281 -10.61 -26.20 -2.18
C GLY A 281 -11.92 -25.49 -1.84
N ASP A 282 -12.20 -25.37 -0.54
CA ASP A 282 -13.37 -24.63 -0.01
C ASP A 282 -13.10 -23.12 0.12
N SER A 283 -11.92 -22.63 -0.29
CA SER A 283 -11.52 -21.22 -0.17
C SER A 283 -10.91 -20.73 -1.48
N PRO A 284 -11.28 -19.52 -1.96
CA PRO A 284 -10.70 -18.98 -3.18
C PRO A 284 -9.20 -18.73 -3.00
N PRO A 285 -8.44 -18.72 -4.10
CA PRO A 285 -7.08 -18.20 -4.07
C PRO A 285 -7.01 -16.77 -3.49
N SER A 286 -5.82 -16.39 -3.07
CA SER A 286 -5.40 -15.04 -2.64
C SER A 286 -4.09 -14.63 -3.31
N GLY A 287 -3.57 -15.46 -4.22
CA GLY A 287 -2.39 -15.16 -4.99
C GLY A 287 -2.20 -16.12 -6.16
N LEU A 288 -1.58 -15.64 -7.23
CA LEU A 288 -1.11 -16.40 -8.39
C LEU A 288 0.38 -16.19 -8.59
N LEU A 289 1.13 -17.26 -8.84
CA LEU A 289 2.54 -17.19 -9.20
C LEU A 289 2.69 -16.73 -10.65
N LEU A 290 3.60 -15.78 -10.88
CA LEU A 290 3.91 -15.21 -12.18
C LEU A 290 5.44 -15.12 -12.36
N GLU A 291 5.88 -15.21 -13.61
CA GLU A 291 7.30 -15.09 -13.98
C GLU A 291 7.74 -13.62 -14.05
N GLY A 292 8.94 -13.32 -13.55
CA GLY A 292 9.56 -12.00 -13.64
C GLY A 292 9.11 -10.98 -12.60
N ALA A 293 9.77 -9.81 -12.62
CA ALA A 293 9.38 -8.67 -11.79
C ALA A 293 8.16 -7.96 -12.39
N LEU A 294 7.13 -7.75 -11.56
CA LEU A 294 5.89 -7.11 -11.99
C LEU A 294 5.87 -5.62 -11.68
N SER A 295 5.30 -4.84 -12.61
CA SER A 295 4.93 -3.45 -12.35
C SER A 295 3.74 -3.38 -11.39
N SER A 296 3.48 -2.20 -10.81
CA SER A 296 2.24 -1.99 -10.04
C SER A 296 1.01 -2.42 -10.84
N PRO A 297 0.03 -3.09 -10.22
CA PRO A 297 -1.27 -3.31 -10.84
C PRO A 297 -1.89 -1.97 -11.22
N SER A 298 -2.56 -1.93 -12.37
CA SER A 298 -3.21 -0.71 -12.86
C SER A 298 -4.71 -0.88 -12.93
N LEU A 299 -5.44 0.14 -12.47
CA LEU A 299 -6.89 0.17 -12.53
C LEU A 299 -7.33 0.96 -13.76
N SER A 300 -8.06 0.32 -14.66
CA SER A 300 -8.72 0.96 -15.79
C SER A 300 -10.22 1.02 -15.54
N LEU A 301 -10.81 2.21 -15.71
CA LEU A 301 -12.25 2.41 -15.63
C LEU A 301 -12.82 2.49 -17.05
N GLY A 302 -13.75 1.59 -17.37
CA GLY A 302 -14.40 1.52 -18.68
C GLY A 302 -15.91 1.63 -18.58
N ALA A 303 -16.54 2.31 -19.52
CA ALA A 303 -17.99 2.29 -19.68
C ALA A 303 -18.36 1.23 -20.73
N GLY A 304 -19.02 0.16 -20.30
CA GLY A 304 -19.59 -0.87 -21.18
C GLY A 304 -21.11 -0.78 -21.26
N ASN A 305 -21.73 -1.62 -22.11
CA ASN A 305 -23.19 -1.68 -22.23
C ASN A 305 -23.92 -2.06 -20.93
N SER A 306 -23.21 -2.57 -19.93
CA SER A 306 -23.76 -3.00 -18.64
C SER A 306 -23.44 -2.05 -17.47
N GLY A 307 -22.78 -0.90 -17.71
CA GLY A 307 -22.41 0.05 -16.65
C GLY A 307 -20.94 0.50 -16.70
N ILE A 308 -20.50 1.19 -15.64
CA ILE A 308 -19.09 1.52 -15.44
C ILE A 308 -18.44 0.34 -14.72
N GLY A 309 -17.45 -0.28 -15.38
CA GLY A 309 -16.65 -1.36 -14.84
C GLY A 309 -15.25 -0.89 -14.47
N ALA A 310 -14.64 -1.54 -13.49
CA ALA A 310 -13.21 -1.45 -13.27
C ALA A 310 -12.51 -2.74 -13.69
N THR A 311 -11.48 -2.61 -14.52
CA THR A 311 -10.60 -3.69 -14.96
C THR A 311 -9.24 -3.48 -14.34
N LEU A 312 -8.76 -4.50 -13.65
CA LEU A 312 -7.36 -4.55 -13.25
C LEU A 312 -6.57 -5.04 -14.46
N ILE A 313 -5.66 -4.21 -14.96
CA ILE A 313 -4.79 -4.56 -16.08
C ILE A 313 -3.44 -4.96 -15.53
N HIS A 314 -3.03 -6.18 -15.88
CA HIS A 314 -1.71 -6.70 -15.61
C HIS A 314 -0.99 -7.07 -16.91
N THR A 315 0.00 -6.25 -17.28
CA THR A 315 0.54 -6.16 -18.66
C THR A 315 1.42 -7.34 -19.07
N GLN A 316 1.99 -8.10 -18.13
CA GLN A 316 2.89 -9.22 -18.43
C GLN A 316 2.17 -10.57 -18.62
N THR A 317 0.97 -10.71 -18.04
CA THR A 317 0.20 -11.96 -18.09
C THR A 317 -0.92 -11.93 -19.11
N GLY A 318 -1.25 -10.75 -19.65
CA GLY A 318 -2.47 -10.57 -20.42
C GLY A 318 -3.74 -10.83 -19.60
N ILE A 319 -3.64 -10.82 -18.26
CA ILE A 319 -4.81 -10.85 -17.38
C ILE A 319 -5.50 -9.48 -17.55
N GLU A 320 -6.46 -9.46 -18.48
CA GLU A 320 -7.40 -8.39 -18.74
C GLU A 320 -8.75 -8.73 -18.10
N ASN A 321 -8.77 -9.15 -16.84
CA ASN A 321 -10.02 -9.58 -16.21
C ASN A 321 -10.24 -8.88 -14.87
N LEU A 322 -11.04 -7.81 -14.93
CA LEU A 322 -12.14 -7.63 -13.99
C LEU A 322 -13.23 -6.77 -14.64
N ALA A 323 -14.48 -7.23 -14.55
CA ALA A 323 -15.67 -6.43 -14.81
C ALA A 323 -16.47 -6.41 -13.52
N THR A 324 -16.09 -5.55 -12.58
CA THR A 324 -16.99 -5.25 -11.45
C THR A 324 -17.83 -4.06 -11.82
N ASP A 325 -19.16 -4.23 -11.85
CA ASP A 325 -20.10 -3.11 -11.81
C ASP A 325 -19.81 -2.32 -10.53
N LEU A 326 -19.24 -1.11 -10.68
CA LEU A 326 -18.90 -0.24 -9.55
C LEU A 326 -20.15 0.31 -8.85
N GLY A 327 -21.35 0.02 -9.38
CA GLY A 327 -22.59 0.64 -8.98
C GLY A 327 -22.57 2.14 -9.29
N ALA A 328 -23.75 2.76 -9.33
CA ALA A 328 -23.89 4.19 -9.62
C ALA A 328 -23.28 5.13 -8.53
N ALA A 329 -22.60 4.59 -7.51
CA ALA A 329 -22.18 5.30 -6.30
C ALA A 329 -20.73 5.81 -6.31
N MET A 330 -19.83 5.29 -7.16
CA MET A 330 -18.46 5.82 -7.31
C MET A 330 -18.38 6.95 -8.34
N LEU A 331 -19.20 7.98 -8.19
CA LEU A 331 -19.09 9.21 -8.98
C LEU A 331 -17.93 10.08 -8.48
N GLY A 332 -16.69 9.59 -8.66
CA GLY A 332 -15.52 10.46 -8.66
C GLY A 332 -15.57 11.34 -9.91
N ARG A 333 -15.78 12.64 -9.74
CA ARG A 333 -15.77 13.59 -10.87
C ARG A 333 -14.34 13.72 -11.40
N ARG A 334 -14.20 13.63 -12.73
CA ARG A 334 -12.96 13.93 -13.46
C ARG A 334 -12.51 15.36 -13.14
N LEU A 335 -11.37 15.53 -12.47
CA LEU A 335 -10.91 16.83 -11.96
C LEU A 335 -10.29 17.73 -13.04
N SER A 336 -9.68 17.19 -14.11
CA SER A 336 -9.26 17.99 -15.27
C SER A 336 -8.85 17.13 -16.49
N TRP A 337 -8.76 17.76 -17.67
CA TRP A 337 -7.99 17.25 -18.82
C TRP A 337 -7.31 18.42 -19.55
N ARG A 338 -6.16 18.18 -20.18
CA ARG A 338 -5.47 19.13 -21.07
C ARG A 338 -5.15 18.45 -22.40
N GLU A 339 -5.63 19.02 -23.50
CA GLU A 339 -5.31 18.60 -24.86
C GLU A 339 -3.99 19.26 -25.23
N LEU A 340 -2.99 18.44 -25.57
CA LEU A 340 -1.78 18.94 -26.21
C LEU A 340 -2.08 19.10 -27.69
N ARG A 341 -2.22 20.35 -28.13
CA ARG A 341 -2.23 20.67 -29.56
C ARG A 341 -0.79 20.80 -30.02
N GLN A 342 -0.47 20.03 -31.06
CA GLN A 342 0.77 20.19 -31.80
C GLN A 342 0.60 21.46 -32.65
N GLU A 343 1.36 22.51 -32.35
CA GLU A 343 1.59 23.62 -33.28
C GLU A 343 2.59 23.21 -34.36
#